data_AF-A0A547QAE1-F1
#
_entry.id   AF-A0A547QAE1-F1
#
_cell.length_a   1.000
_cell.length_b   1.000
_cell.length_c   1.000
_cell.angle_alpha   90.00
_cell.angle_beta   90.00
_cell.angle_gamma   90.00
#
_symmetry.space_group_name_H-M   'P 1'
#
loop_
_entity.id
_entity.type
_entity.pdbx_description
1 polymer ?
#
loop_
_entity_poly.entity_id
_entity_poly.type
_entity_poly.pdbx_seq_one_letter_code
_entity_poly.pdbx_strand_id
1 'polypeptide(L)'
;MRGKSPFRLARRGFLASLLPAMAQAQGFAGLGHSNASYAEPDPEARFRFPEDHGPHPAFRIEWWYVTANLTGPDGAPYGVQWTLFRSALDPNPAAFAASQAWLAHAALTTPTAHFASERRGRGGTGQAGVTADPFAAWLDDWSLAGPSFDDLRMRAASDVFAYDLRLRTGARPVPQGIEGYSVKSFEGTASHYYSQPFYEVEGALTLPDGPVSVTGKAWLDREWSSSPLSKDQEGWDWFSLHLGDGAKLMGFQLRDRTRDAFTAATWIGPDGTTTPLPPGAFTAEPLEIHRSNGREIPVRWRVTLPQKGVDVTVTALNPNCWMPLSFPYWEGPVTVAGTHDGVGYLEMTGYE
;
A
#
# COMPACT_ATOMS: atom_id res chain seq x y z
N MET A 1 87.68 -0.46 9.57
CA MET A 1 88.00 0.68 8.67
C MET A 1 86.89 0.82 7.64
N ARG A 2 86.27 2.03 7.58
CA ARG A 2 85.49 2.64 6.46
C ARG A 2 84.33 1.78 5.88
N GLY A 3 83.05 2.19 5.87
CA GLY A 3 82.44 3.52 5.72
C GLY A 3 81.77 3.63 4.33
N LYS A 4 80.54 4.18 4.29
CA LYS A 4 79.60 4.46 3.15
C LYS A 4 78.55 3.37 2.89
N SER A 5 77.25 3.62 2.68
CA SER A 5 76.33 4.77 2.67
C SER A 5 74.89 4.20 2.63
N PRO A 6 73.81 4.90 3.07
CA PRO A 6 72.51 4.29 3.32
C PRO A 6 71.55 4.34 2.13
N PHE A 7 70.79 3.25 1.89
CA PHE A 7 69.61 3.27 1.03
C PHE A 7 68.36 3.54 1.89
N ARG A 8 67.70 4.67 1.61
CA ARG A 8 66.40 5.05 2.17
C ARG A 8 65.32 4.18 1.55
N LEU A 9 64.64 3.35 2.36
CA LEU A 9 63.39 2.70 1.96
C LEU A 9 62.22 3.44 2.64
N ALA A 10 61.46 4.16 1.83
CA ALA A 10 60.23 4.82 2.25
C ALA A 10 59.18 3.76 2.61
N ARG A 11 58.91 3.56 3.91
CA ARG A 11 57.72 2.84 4.37
C ARG A 11 56.53 3.78 4.34
N ARG A 12 55.69 3.59 3.31
CA ARG A 12 54.36 4.18 3.19
C ARG A 12 53.54 3.81 4.43
N GLY A 13 53.01 4.83 5.10
CA GLY A 13 52.07 4.65 6.20
C GLY A 13 50.80 3.98 5.70
N PHE A 14 50.39 2.93 6.39
CA PHE A 14 49.11 2.27 6.21
C PHE A 14 48.06 3.17 6.88
N LEU A 15 47.36 3.99 6.09
CA LEU A 15 46.20 4.74 6.57
C LEU A 15 45.09 3.71 6.81
N ALA A 16 44.83 3.38 8.08
CA ALA A 16 43.64 2.67 8.49
C ALA A 16 42.43 3.57 8.18
N SER A 17 41.77 3.29 7.06
CA SER A 17 40.50 3.88 6.69
C SER A 17 39.44 3.33 7.64
N LEU A 18 39.05 4.14 8.61
CA LEU A 18 37.80 3.99 9.34
C LEU A 18 36.67 4.11 8.31
N LEU A 19 36.14 2.98 7.85
CA LEU A 19 34.85 2.92 7.18
C LEU A 19 33.77 3.11 8.26
N PRO A 20 32.96 4.19 8.23
CA PRO A 20 31.71 4.16 8.97
C PRO A 20 30.77 3.21 8.23
N ALA A 21 30.45 2.09 8.88
CA ALA A 21 29.29 1.28 8.55
C ALA A 21 28.03 2.15 8.78
N MET A 22 27.57 2.82 7.72
CA MET A 22 26.24 3.38 7.62
C MET A 22 25.53 2.66 6.48
N ALA A 23 25.17 1.42 6.74
CA ALA A 23 24.07 0.76 6.07
C ALA A 23 23.08 0.40 7.17
N GLN A 24 21.79 0.56 6.86
CA GLN A 24 20.58 0.25 7.64
C GLN A 24 19.76 1.49 8.03
N ALA A 25 18.49 1.44 7.61
CA ALA A 25 17.41 2.42 7.67
C ALA A 25 17.31 3.42 6.49
N GLN A 26 17.10 2.89 5.28
CA GLN A 26 16.58 3.66 4.13
C GLN A 26 15.28 3.03 3.63
N GLY A 27 14.23 3.09 4.47
CA GLY A 27 12.87 3.21 3.99
C GLY A 27 12.65 4.58 3.32
N PHE A 28 11.42 4.89 2.91
CA PHE A 28 10.99 6.07 2.12
C PHE A 28 11.56 7.45 2.53
N ALA A 29 12.20 7.58 3.69
CA ALA A 29 12.90 8.76 4.22
C ALA A 29 13.98 9.39 3.29
N GLY A 30 14.53 8.65 2.31
CA GLY A 30 15.54 9.16 1.38
C GLY A 30 15.01 9.94 0.18
N LEU A 31 13.69 9.88 -0.08
CA LEU A 31 13.03 10.60 -1.15
C LEU A 31 12.75 12.04 -0.71
N GLY A 32 13.76 12.84 -0.38
CA GLY A 32 13.55 14.07 0.42
C GLY A 32 14.16 15.39 -0.08
N HIS A 33 15.01 15.41 -1.10
CA HIS A 33 15.79 16.63 -1.41
C HIS A 33 15.74 17.04 -2.89
N SER A 34 14.85 17.99 -3.23
CA SER A 34 14.96 18.81 -4.44
C SER A 34 14.57 20.26 -4.13
N ASN A 35 15.33 21.24 -4.67
CA ASN A 35 15.15 22.69 -4.51
C ASN A 35 13.91 23.27 -5.25
N ALA A 36 12.87 22.47 -5.45
CA ALA A 36 11.60 22.89 -6.02
C ALA A 36 10.46 22.25 -5.20
N SER A 37 9.46 23.06 -4.83
CA SER A 37 8.43 22.66 -3.87
C SER A 37 7.31 21.89 -4.58
N TYR A 38 7.12 20.63 -4.19
CA TYR A 38 5.87 19.90 -4.48
C TYR A 38 4.69 20.56 -3.76
N ALA A 39 3.48 20.34 -4.25
CA ALA A 39 2.25 20.75 -3.56
C ALA A 39 2.07 19.91 -2.29
N GLU A 40 1.56 20.53 -1.23
CA GLU A 40 1.15 19.84 -0.01
C GLU A 40 -0.37 19.66 0.01
N PRO A 41 -0.89 18.64 0.73
CA PRO A 41 -2.33 18.45 0.91
C PRO A 41 -3.00 19.69 1.50
N ASP A 42 -4.17 20.05 0.98
CA ASP A 42 -4.97 21.21 1.35
C ASP A 42 -6.30 20.74 1.99
N PRO A 43 -6.58 21.09 3.26
CA PRO A 43 -7.82 20.69 3.93
C PRO A 43 -9.10 21.27 3.28
N GLU A 44 -8.97 22.32 2.47
CA GLU A 44 -10.10 22.92 1.74
C GLU A 44 -10.30 22.34 0.34
N ALA A 45 -9.39 21.48 -0.13
CA ALA A 45 -9.56 20.78 -1.40
C ALA A 45 -10.76 19.83 -1.35
N ARG A 46 -11.46 19.70 -2.47
CA ARG A 46 -12.59 18.78 -2.63
C ARG A 46 -12.42 18.00 -3.92
N PHE A 47 -12.77 16.72 -3.87
CA PHE A 47 -12.59 15.85 -5.01
C PHE A 47 -13.46 16.26 -6.21
N ARG A 48 -12.88 16.18 -7.40
CA ARG A 48 -13.52 16.41 -8.70
C ARG A 48 -13.37 15.15 -9.52
N PHE A 49 -14.50 14.50 -9.80
CA PHE A 49 -14.52 13.27 -10.58
C PHE A 49 -15.08 13.55 -11.98
N PRO A 50 -14.48 12.97 -13.04
CA PRO A 50 -13.50 11.87 -12.99
C PRO A 50 -12.03 12.31 -12.83
N GLU A 51 -11.70 13.60 -12.80
CA GLU A 51 -10.32 14.11 -12.86
C GLU A 51 -9.40 13.51 -11.78
N ASP A 52 -9.87 13.42 -10.53
CA ASP A 52 -9.11 12.92 -9.37
C ASP A 52 -9.00 11.38 -9.32
N HIS A 53 -9.55 10.67 -10.31
CA HIS A 53 -9.15 9.29 -10.59
C HIS A 53 -7.76 9.25 -11.23
N GLY A 54 -7.43 10.29 -11.99
CA GLY A 54 -6.16 10.46 -12.69
C GLY A 54 -4.97 10.79 -11.77
N PRO A 55 -3.81 11.04 -12.39
CA PRO A 55 -2.61 11.43 -11.66
C PRO A 55 -2.68 12.88 -11.19
N HIS A 56 -2.00 13.19 -10.08
CA HIS A 56 -1.83 14.55 -9.56
C HIS A 56 -0.37 15.04 -9.67
N PRO A 57 0.08 15.61 -10.81
CA PRO A 57 1.49 15.93 -11.09
C PRO A 57 2.19 16.85 -10.09
N ALA A 58 1.44 17.71 -9.40
CA ALA A 58 1.99 18.63 -8.43
C ALA A 58 2.46 17.94 -7.14
N PHE A 59 1.99 16.72 -6.88
CA PHE A 59 2.31 15.94 -5.68
C PHE A 59 3.41 14.93 -5.96
N ARG A 60 4.24 14.70 -4.95
CA ARG A 60 5.39 13.82 -5.10
C ARG A 60 5.02 12.34 -5.18
N ILE A 61 4.09 11.91 -4.34
CA ILE A 61 3.81 10.50 -4.03
C ILE A 61 2.35 10.23 -4.31
N GLU A 62 2.05 9.12 -5.00
CA GLU A 62 0.68 8.74 -5.36
C GLU A 62 0.52 7.23 -5.56
N TRP A 63 -0.64 6.68 -5.17
CA TRP A 63 -0.88 5.23 -5.18
C TRP A 63 -2.30 4.89 -5.64
N TRP A 64 -2.43 3.92 -6.54
CA TRP A 64 -3.68 3.22 -6.86
C TRP A 64 -3.55 1.82 -6.30
N TYR A 65 -4.36 1.50 -5.29
CA TYR A 65 -4.22 0.27 -4.54
C TYR A 65 -5.56 -0.46 -4.52
N VAL A 66 -5.58 -1.72 -4.96
CA VAL A 66 -6.76 -2.56 -4.95
C VAL A 66 -6.47 -3.83 -4.18
N THR A 67 -7.33 -4.15 -3.23
CA THR A 67 -7.37 -5.45 -2.56
C THR A 67 -8.69 -6.14 -2.87
N ALA A 68 -8.69 -7.46 -2.98
CA ALA A 68 -9.91 -8.21 -3.24
C ALA A 68 -9.96 -9.51 -2.44
N ASN A 69 -11.06 -9.71 -1.73
CA ASN A 69 -11.42 -10.97 -1.09
C ASN A 69 -12.31 -11.77 -2.03
N LEU A 70 -11.87 -12.96 -2.40
CA LEU A 70 -12.45 -13.77 -3.46
C LEU A 70 -12.84 -15.15 -2.95
N THR A 71 -13.77 -15.80 -3.64
CA THR A 71 -14.26 -17.15 -3.32
C THR A 71 -14.40 -17.96 -4.60
N GLY A 72 -13.87 -19.18 -4.59
CA GLY A 72 -14.01 -20.15 -5.66
C GLY A 72 -15.35 -20.91 -5.61
N PRO A 73 -15.65 -21.74 -6.62
CA PRO A 73 -16.95 -22.44 -6.72
C PRO A 73 -17.15 -23.50 -5.63
N ASP A 74 -16.05 -23.99 -5.04
CA ASP A 74 -16.01 -24.92 -3.92
C ASP A 74 -16.07 -24.22 -2.54
N GLY A 75 -16.18 -22.88 -2.52
CA GLY A 75 -16.13 -22.07 -1.31
C GLY A 75 -14.72 -21.76 -0.81
N ALA A 76 -13.66 -22.14 -1.53
CA ALA A 76 -12.30 -21.83 -1.12
C ALA A 76 -12.04 -20.32 -1.17
N PRO A 77 -11.45 -19.72 -0.12
CA PRO A 77 -11.13 -18.30 -0.09
C PRO A 77 -9.81 -18.00 -0.81
N TYR A 78 -9.77 -16.88 -1.51
CA TYR A 78 -8.58 -16.35 -2.16
C TYR A 78 -8.47 -14.85 -1.86
N GLY A 79 -7.26 -14.31 -2.01
CA GLY A 79 -7.04 -12.88 -2.03
C GLY A 79 -6.18 -12.48 -3.21
N VAL A 80 -6.45 -11.31 -3.79
CA VAL A 80 -5.46 -10.64 -4.65
C VAL A 80 -5.26 -9.20 -4.22
N GLN A 81 -4.07 -8.68 -4.51
CA GLN A 81 -3.81 -7.25 -4.46
C GLN A 81 -3.15 -6.78 -5.75
N TRP A 82 -3.38 -5.52 -6.07
CA TRP A 82 -2.74 -4.79 -7.16
C TRP A 82 -2.42 -3.38 -6.70
N THR A 83 -1.16 -2.98 -6.81
CA THR A 83 -0.70 -1.64 -6.46
C THR A 83 0.05 -1.03 -7.62
N LEU A 84 -0.26 0.22 -7.95
CA LEU A 84 0.56 1.09 -8.79
C LEU A 84 0.96 2.33 -7.99
N PHE A 85 2.26 2.51 -7.86
CA PHE A 85 2.89 3.61 -7.15
C PHE A 85 3.61 4.54 -8.12
N ARG A 86 3.42 5.84 -7.92
CA ARG A 86 4.14 6.91 -8.62
C ARG A 86 4.94 7.73 -7.63
N SER A 87 6.22 7.94 -7.96
CA SER A 87 7.07 8.93 -7.30
C SER A 87 7.61 9.91 -8.33
N ALA A 88 7.32 11.19 -8.13
CA ALA A 88 7.87 12.26 -8.94
C ALA A 88 9.34 12.51 -8.55
N LEU A 89 10.18 12.62 -9.57
CA LEU A 89 11.61 12.92 -9.47
C LEU A 89 11.90 14.41 -9.65
N ASP A 90 10.98 15.13 -10.29
CA ASP A 90 11.03 16.58 -10.54
C ASP A 90 9.59 17.14 -10.43
N PRO A 91 9.36 18.21 -9.63
CA PRO A 91 8.04 18.83 -9.51
C PRO A 91 7.64 19.70 -10.72
N ASN A 92 8.53 19.96 -11.69
CA ASN A 92 8.22 20.77 -12.86
C ASN A 92 7.16 20.09 -13.77
N PRO A 93 5.95 20.66 -13.94
CA PRO A 93 4.90 20.06 -14.76
C PRO A 93 5.31 19.87 -16.23
N ALA A 94 6.18 20.74 -16.76
CA ALA A 94 6.67 20.64 -18.13
C ALA A 94 7.58 19.41 -18.37
N ALA A 95 8.17 18.87 -17.31
CA ALA A 95 8.99 17.66 -17.34
C ALA A 95 8.24 16.42 -16.81
N PHE A 96 6.95 16.56 -16.46
CA PHE A 96 6.20 15.54 -15.73
C PHE A 96 6.34 14.16 -16.37
N ALA A 97 6.13 14.05 -17.68
CA ALA A 97 6.18 12.78 -18.39
C ALA A 97 7.50 12.03 -18.12
N ALA A 98 8.67 12.66 -18.30
CA ALA A 98 9.98 11.98 -18.18
C ALA A 98 10.50 11.83 -16.74
N SER A 99 9.93 12.58 -15.80
CA SER A 99 10.40 12.68 -14.42
C SER A 99 9.58 11.86 -13.42
N GLN A 100 8.99 10.75 -13.85
CA GLN A 100 8.32 9.80 -12.94
C GLN A 100 9.12 8.50 -12.80
N ALA A 101 9.14 7.98 -11.57
CA ALA A 101 9.41 6.59 -11.29
C ALA A 101 8.07 5.89 -10.98
N TRP A 102 7.87 4.72 -11.59
CA TRP A 102 6.70 3.88 -11.36
C TRP A 102 7.13 2.55 -10.78
N LEU A 103 6.41 2.08 -9.78
CA LEU A 103 6.52 0.74 -9.21
C LEU A 103 5.12 0.14 -9.23
N ALA A 104 4.99 -1.11 -9.67
CA ALA A 104 3.77 -1.87 -9.50
C ALA A 104 4.07 -3.17 -8.80
N HIS A 105 3.21 -3.62 -7.92
CA HIS A 105 3.27 -4.97 -7.37
C HIS A 105 1.89 -5.61 -7.34
N ALA A 106 1.87 -6.92 -7.51
CA ALA A 106 0.66 -7.72 -7.48
C ALA A 106 0.93 -8.99 -6.68
N ALA A 107 -0.09 -9.46 -5.97
CA ALA A 107 -0.03 -10.72 -5.27
C ALA A 107 -1.33 -11.52 -5.41
N LEU A 108 -1.19 -12.84 -5.26
CA LEU A 108 -2.29 -13.80 -5.22
C LEU A 108 -2.06 -14.73 -4.02
N THR A 109 -3.02 -14.75 -3.09
CA THR A 109 -3.00 -15.57 -1.88
C THR A 109 -4.06 -16.67 -1.95
N THR A 110 -3.63 -17.90 -1.66
CA THR A 110 -4.49 -19.04 -1.32
C THR A 110 -4.33 -19.35 0.18
N PRO A 111 -5.14 -20.26 0.76
CA PRO A 111 -4.96 -20.67 2.15
C PRO A 111 -3.56 -21.25 2.46
N THR A 112 -2.86 -21.75 1.45
CA THR A 112 -1.59 -22.48 1.61
C THR A 112 -0.42 -21.86 0.87
N ALA A 113 -0.64 -20.95 -0.07
CA ALA A 113 0.39 -20.31 -0.87
C ALA A 113 0.17 -18.80 -0.98
N HIS A 114 1.26 -18.06 -1.18
CA HIS A 114 1.25 -16.64 -1.48
C HIS A 114 2.27 -16.37 -2.58
N PHE A 115 1.82 -15.74 -3.66
CA PHE A 115 2.65 -15.38 -4.81
C PHE A 115 2.68 -13.88 -4.94
N ALA A 116 3.86 -13.30 -5.18
CA ALA A 116 4.02 -11.86 -5.37
C ALA A 116 5.02 -11.58 -6.48
N SER A 117 4.81 -10.48 -7.20
CA SER A 117 5.72 -10.00 -8.24
C SER A 117 5.70 -8.47 -8.28
N GLU A 118 6.82 -7.87 -8.69
CA GLU A 118 6.96 -6.43 -8.89
C GLU A 118 7.40 -6.09 -10.31
N ARG A 119 7.05 -4.88 -10.74
CA ARG A 119 7.52 -4.26 -11.98
C ARG A 119 7.92 -2.82 -11.72
N ARG A 120 8.88 -2.33 -12.50
CA ARG A 120 9.40 -0.97 -12.40
C ARG A 120 9.43 -0.32 -13.77
N GLY A 121 9.06 0.94 -13.81
CA GLY A 121 8.97 1.71 -15.04
C GLY A 121 9.44 3.15 -14.88
N ARG A 122 9.73 3.78 -16.01
CA ARG A 122 9.99 5.22 -16.09
C ARG A 122 8.84 5.89 -16.83
N GLY A 123 8.50 7.09 -16.39
CA GLY A 123 7.57 7.92 -17.15
C GLY A 123 8.13 8.32 -18.52
N GLY A 124 7.23 8.72 -19.43
CA GLY A 124 7.60 9.36 -20.70
C GLY A 124 7.95 8.38 -21.83
N THR A 125 7.94 7.08 -21.55
CA THR A 125 8.18 6.01 -22.52
C THR A 125 6.90 5.34 -23.02
N GLY A 126 5.75 5.66 -22.40
CA GLY A 126 4.48 4.95 -22.59
C GLY A 126 4.38 3.63 -21.79
N GLN A 127 5.47 3.21 -21.13
CA GLN A 127 5.52 1.97 -20.35
C GLN A 127 4.57 1.98 -19.15
N ALA A 128 4.38 3.13 -18.51
CA ALA A 128 3.52 3.29 -17.35
C ALA A 128 2.77 4.61 -17.45
N GLY A 129 1.58 4.67 -16.86
CA GLY A 129 0.78 5.89 -16.85
C GLY A 129 -0.58 5.69 -16.21
N VAL A 130 -1.28 6.82 -16.06
CA VAL A 130 -2.68 6.86 -15.64
C VAL A 130 -3.44 7.88 -16.49
N THR A 131 -4.62 7.48 -16.97
CA THR A 131 -5.63 8.34 -17.61
C THR A 131 -6.89 8.33 -16.75
N ALA A 132 -7.48 9.50 -16.54
CA ALA A 132 -8.66 9.67 -15.67
C ALA A 132 -9.95 9.17 -16.34
N ASP A 133 -10.12 9.45 -17.63
CA ASP A 133 -11.35 9.13 -18.39
C ASP A 133 -11.05 8.91 -19.90
N PRO A 134 -11.39 7.75 -20.49
CA PRO A 134 -11.75 6.52 -19.78
C PRO A 134 -10.61 6.10 -18.84
N PHE A 135 -10.97 5.54 -17.69
CA PHE A 135 -9.98 5.25 -16.66
C PHE A 135 -9.02 4.14 -17.11
N ALA A 136 -7.72 4.39 -16.98
CA ALA A 136 -6.69 3.38 -17.17
C ALA A 136 -5.46 3.71 -16.34
N ALA A 137 -5.01 2.79 -15.51
CA ALA A 137 -3.74 2.82 -14.80
C ALA A 137 -2.93 1.58 -15.19
N TRP A 138 -1.68 1.74 -15.63
CA TRP A 138 -0.89 0.62 -16.16
C TRP A 138 0.60 0.73 -15.90
N LEU A 139 1.25 -0.44 -15.93
CA LEU A 139 2.69 -0.61 -16.07
C LEU A 139 2.93 -1.90 -16.88
N ASP A 140 3.51 -1.75 -18.08
CA ASP A 140 3.58 -2.80 -19.10
C ASP A 140 2.19 -3.39 -19.41
N ASP A 141 2.03 -4.72 -19.31
CA ASP A 141 0.77 -5.46 -19.52
C ASP A 141 -0.09 -5.58 -18.24
N TRP A 142 0.37 -5.05 -17.09
CA TRP A 142 -0.44 -4.97 -15.88
C TRP A 142 -1.30 -3.72 -15.89
N SER A 143 -2.58 -3.86 -15.55
CA SER A 143 -3.53 -2.76 -15.71
C SER A 143 -4.72 -2.83 -14.75
N LEU A 144 -5.19 -1.66 -14.34
CA LEU A 144 -6.55 -1.42 -13.86
C LEU A 144 -7.21 -0.43 -14.81
N ALA A 145 -8.16 -0.88 -15.64
CA ALA A 145 -8.72 -0.03 -16.70
C ALA A 145 -10.16 -0.39 -17.04
N GLY A 146 -10.93 0.59 -17.51
CA GLY A 146 -12.32 0.39 -17.90
C GLY A 146 -12.98 1.63 -18.48
N PRO A 147 -14.24 1.52 -18.98
CA PRO A 147 -14.98 2.67 -19.51
C PRO A 147 -15.24 3.76 -18.48
N SER A 148 -15.26 3.42 -17.19
CA SER A 148 -15.42 4.35 -16.07
C SER A 148 -14.77 3.77 -14.82
N PHE A 149 -14.58 4.59 -13.78
CA PHE A 149 -14.12 4.08 -12.49
C PHE A 149 -15.09 3.04 -11.90
N ASP A 150 -16.38 3.10 -12.24
CA ASP A 150 -17.39 2.16 -11.73
C ASP A 150 -17.38 0.75 -12.38
N ASP A 151 -16.70 0.56 -13.52
CA ASP A 151 -16.60 -0.70 -14.25
C ASP A 151 -15.18 -0.89 -14.75
N LEU A 152 -14.38 -1.62 -13.99
CA LEU A 152 -12.95 -1.79 -14.20
C LEU A 152 -12.61 -3.25 -14.50
N ARG A 153 -11.51 -3.44 -15.21
CA ARG A 153 -10.85 -4.72 -15.40
C ARG A 153 -9.43 -4.63 -14.86
N MET A 154 -9.13 -5.48 -13.88
CA MET A 154 -7.84 -5.57 -13.21
C MET A 154 -7.09 -6.81 -13.71
N ARG A 155 -5.85 -6.61 -14.16
CA ARG A 155 -4.97 -7.67 -14.67
C ARG A 155 -3.57 -7.55 -14.12
N ALA A 156 -3.05 -8.69 -13.68
CA ALA A 156 -1.63 -8.90 -13.44
C ALA A 156 -1.26 -10.34 -13.77
N ALA A 157 -0.02 -10.53 -14.20
CA ALA A 157 0.54 -11.82 -14.58
C ALA A 157 2.05 -11.89 -14.30
N SER A 158 2.48 -13.04 -13.79
CA SER A 158 3.87 -13.47 -13.65
C SER A 158 4.02 -14.89 -14.16
N ASP A 159 5.22 -15.47 -14.01
CA ASP A 159 5.47 -16.86 -14.39
C ASP A 159 4.75 -17.89 -13.51
N VAL A 160 4.27 -17.50 -12.32
CA VAL A 160 3.69 -18.44 -11.33
C VAL A 160 2.24 -18.14 -10.94
N PHE A 161 1.73 -16.96 -11.30
CA PHE A 161 0.32 -16.60 -11.08
C PHE A 161 -0.16 -15.57 -12.10
N ALA A 162 -1.47 -15.54 -12.34
CA ALA A 162 -2.12 -14.42 -13.00
C ALA A 162 -3.54 -14.24 -12.48
N TYR A 163 -4.13 -13.08 -12.74
CA TYR A 163 -5.56 -12.86 -12.56
C TYR A 163 -6.10 -11.89 -13.60
N ASP A 164 -7.37 -12.10 -13.94
CA ASP A 164 -8.15 -11.23 -14.81
C ASP A 164 -9.55 -11.09 -14.21
N LEU A 165 -9.79 -9.93 -13.60
CA LEU A 165 -10.93 -9.68 -12.74
C LEU A 165 -11.68 -8.45 -13.23
N ARG A 166 -13.01 -8.53 -13.27
CA ARG A 166 -13.89 -7.39 -13.50
C ARG A 166 -14.44 -6.92 -12.16
N LEU A 167 -14.32 -5.62 -11.90
CA LEU A 167 -14.74 -4.93 -10.70
C LEU A 167 -15.87 -3.99 -11.08
N ARG A 168 -17.05 -4.13 -10.47
CA ARG A 168 -18.20 -3.27 -10.73
C ARG A 168 -18.81 -2.72 -9.46
N THR A 169 -19.25 -1.48 -9.50
CA THR A 169 -19.98 -0.88 -8.40
C THR A 169 -20.95 0.18 -8.90
N GLY A 170 -22.00 0.46 -8.12
CA GLY A 170 -22.87 1.62 -8.31
C GLY A 170 -22.74 2.63 -7.18
N ALA A 171 -21.82 2.39 -6.24
CA ALA A 171 -21.58 3.27 -5.10
C ALA A 171 -20.66 4.43 -5.51
N ARG A 172 -20.78 5.55 -4.79
CA ARG A 172 -19.86 6.67 -4.97
C ARG A 172 -18.55 6.41 -4.21
N PRO A 173 -17.40 6.93 -4.69
CA PRO A 173 -16.19 7.00 -3.89
C PRO A 173 -16.44 7.71 -2.56
N VAL A 174 -15.78 7.23 -1.51
CA VAL A 174 -15.95 7.71 -0.14
C VAL A 174 -14.70 8.47 0.32
N PRO A 175 -14.82 9.72 0.76
CA PRO A 175 -13.68 10.47 1.28
C PRO A 175 -13.17 9.88 2.60
N GLN A 176 -11.86 9.72 2.72
CA GLN A 176 -11.20 9.38 3.97
C GLN A 176 -10.88 10.63 4.78
N GLY A 177 -10.80 10.51 6.10
CA GLY A 177 -10.57 11.67 6.98
C GLY A 177 -11.69 12.71 6.84
N ILE A 178 -11.34 13.99 6.96
CA ILE A 178 -12.31 15.09 6.86
C ILE A 178 -12.40 15.51 5.39
N GLU A 179 -13.47 15.12 4.70
CA GLU A 179 -13.73 15.50 3.30
C GLU A 179 -12.59 15.15 2.32
N GLY A 180 -11.82 14.10 2.62
CA GLY A 180 -10.69 13.65 1.80
C GLY A 180 -9.33 14.08 2.34
N TYR A 181 -9.28 15.00 3.30
CA TYR A 181 -8.05 15.36 4.00
C TYR A 181 -7.81 14.40 5.17
N SER A 182 -6.84 13.50 4.99
CA SER A 182 -6.51 12.45 5.95
C SER A 182 -5.17 12.73 6.63
N VAL A 183 -5.22 13.01 7.95
CA VAL A 183 -4.02 13.20 8.78
C VAL A 183 -3.44 11.84 9.17
N LYS A 184 -2.12 11.72 9.07
CA LYS A 184 -1.39 10.46 9.22
C LYS A 184 -0.43 10.41 10.40
N SER A 185 -0.10 11.55 11.00
CA SER A 185 0.82 11.60 12.13
C SER A 185 0.49 12.74 13.08
N PHE A 186 1.09 12.70 14.28
CA PHE A 186 0.95 13.76 15.28
C PHE A 186 1.51 15.11 14.82
N GLU A 187 2.47 15.11 13.90
CA GLU A 187 3.06 16.32 13.31
C GLU A 187 2.12 17.01 12.29
N GLY A 188 0.98 16.39 11.97
CA GLY A 188 0.00 16.94 11.04
C GLY A 188 0.29 16.61 9.56
N THR A 189 1.22 15.71 9.27
CA THR A 189 1.42 15.19 7.92
C THR A 189 0.11 14.58 7.42
N ALA A 190 -0.28 14.92 6.20
CA ALA A 190 -1.57 14.51 5.64
C ALA A 190 -1.46 13.94 4.23
N SER A 191 -2.58 13.48 3.69
CA SER A 191 -2.76 13.09 2.29
C SER A 191 -4.17 13.44 1.85
N HIS A 192 -4.34 13.66 0.55
CA HIS A 192 -5.67 13.57 -0.05
C HIS A 192 -5.96 12.09 -0.28
N TYR A 193 -7.11 11.62 0.21
CA TYR A 193 -7.39 10.20 0.28
C TYR A 193 -8.89 9.93 0.14
N TYR A 194 -9.25 9.06 -0.81
CA TYR A 194 -10.58 8.43 -0.87
C TYR A 194 -10.46 6.94 -1.16
N SER A 195 -11.55 6.23 -0.92
CA SER A 195 -11.69 4.80 -1.24
C SER A 195 -12.89 4.54 -2.13
N GLN A 196 -12.90 3.39 -2.79
CA GLN A 196 -14.08 2.79 -3.41
C GLN A 196 -14.23 1.35 -2.88
N PRO A 197 -14.95 1.15 -1.77
CA PRO A 197 -14.93 -0.11 -0.99
C PRO A 197 -16.07 -1.07 -1.33
N PHE A 198 -16.83 -0.79 -2.39
CA PHE A 198 -18.06 -1.50 -2.75
C PHE A 198 -17.98 -2.15 -4.14
N TYR A 199 -16.80 -2.53 -4.60
CA TYR A 199 -16.70 -3.30 -5.84
C TYR A 199 -17.14 -4.74 -5.59
N GLU A 200 -18.02 -5.22 -6.46
CA GLU A 200 -18.28 -6.64 -6.68
C GLU A 200 -17.34 -7.14 -7.77
N VAL A 201 -16.78 -8.34 -7.55
CA VAL A 201 -15.73 -8.92 -8.39
C VAL A 201 -16.21 -10.22 -9.02
N GLU A 202 -15.90 -10.40 -10.30
CA GLU A 202 -15.99 -11.69 -10.99
C GLU A 202 -14.77 -11.87 -11.89
N GLY A 203 -14.35 -13.10 -12.13
CA GLY A 203 -13.29 -13.37 -13.11
C GLY A 203 -12.59 -14.69 -12.88
N ALA A 204 -11.29 -14.73 -13.20
CA ALA A 204 -10.49 -15.93 -13.05
C ALA A 204 -9.11 -15.63 -12.47
N LEU A 205 -8.65 -16.58 -11.67
CA LEU A 205 -7.28 -16.73 -11.20
C LEU A 205 -6.59 -17.80 -12.05
N THR A 206 -5.30 -17.65 -12.29
CA THR A 206 -4.43 -18.68 -12.85
C THR A 206 -3.41 -19.06 -11.80
N LEU A 207 -3.53 -20.28 -11.26
CA LEU A 207 -2.63 -20.86 -10.27
C LEU A 207 -1.76 -21.96 -10.92
N PRO A 208 -0.68 -22.41 -10.27
CA PRO A 208 0.11 -23.54 -10.75
C PRO A 208 -0.72 -24.81 -11.01
N ASP A 209 -1.76 -25.03 -10.21
CA ASP A 209 -2.65 -26.19 -10.31
C ASP A 209 -3.76 -26.02 -11.37
N GLY A 210 -3.88 -24.83 -11.98
CA GLY A 210 -4.83 -24.52 -13.03
C GLY A 210 -5.68 -23.27 -12.78
N PRO A 211 -6.59 -22.94 -13.72
CA PRO A 211 -7.46 -21.79 -13.58
C PRO A 211 -8.59 -22.01 -12.56
N VAL A 212 -8.96 -20.96 -11.83
CA VAL A 212 -10.06 -20.96 -10.85
C VAL A 212 -10.97 -19.76 -11.14
N SER A 213 -12.24 -20.00 -11.46
CA SER A 213 -13.25 -18.95 -11.54
C SER A 213 -13.61 -18.46 -10.15
N VAL A 214 -13.73 -17.15 -9.98
CA VAL A 214 -13.94 -16.53 -8.67
C VAL A 214 -14.98 -15.42 -8.72
N THR A 215 -15.64 -15.22 -7.59
CA THR A 215 -16.46 -14.04 -7.30
C THR A 215 -16.03 -13.45 -5.95
N GLY A 216 -16.32 -12.19 -5.68
CA GLY A 216 -16.00 -11.61 -4.39
C GLY A 216 -16.19 -10.11 -4.31
N LYS A 217 -15.45 -9.48 -3.41
CA LYS A 217 -15.50 -8.04 -3.16
C LYS A 217 -14.10 -7.44 -3.28
N ALA A 218 -14.04 -6.19 -3.70
CA ALA A 218 -12.79 -5.43 -3.75
C ALA A 218 -12.93 -4.06 -3.09
N TRP A 219 -11.79 -3.60 -2.59
CA TRP A 219 -11.57 -2.30 -2.04
C TRP A 219 -10.50 -1.61 -2.87
N LEU A 220 -10.77 -0.39 -3.31
CA LEU A 220 -9.77 0.45 -3.96
C LEU A 220 -9.46 1.66 -3.09
N ASP A 221 -8.18 1.99 -2.96
CA ASP A 221 -7.68 3.22 -2.37
C ASP A 221 -6.97 4.12 -3.37
N ARG A 222 -7.18 5.42 -3.18
CA ARG A 222 -6.52 6.49 -3.93
C ARG A 222 -5.98 7.52 -2.99
N GLU A 223 -4.67 7.67 -3.04
CA GLU A 223 -3.98 8.55 -2.13
C GLU A 223 -2.83 9.29 -2.80
N TRP A 224 -2.68 10.57 -2.47
CA TRP A 224 -1.52 11.38 -2.88
C TRP A 224 -1.09 12.40 -1.83
N SER A 225 0.22 12.63 -1.77
CA SER A 225 0.87 13.60 -0.87
C SER A 225 2.29 13.93 -1.31
N SER A 226 2.98 14.80 -0.55
CA SER A 226 4.39 15.14 -0.81
C SER A 226 5.32 14.92 0.38
N SER A 227 4.76 14.54 1.52
CA SER A 227 5.49 14.33 2.76
C SER A 227 5.88 12.85 2.93
N PRO A 228 7.17 12.52 3.03
CA PRO A 228 7.60 11.16 3.36
C PRO A 228 7.28 10.82 4.83
N LEU A 229 7.42 9.54 5.18
CA LEU A 229 7.45 9.14 6.59
C LEU A 229 8.57 9.88 7.32
N SER A 230 8.33 10.24 8.58
CA SER A 230 9.35 10.82 9.45
C SER A 230 10.44 9.78 9.77
N LYS A 231 11.62 10.25 10.17
CA LYS A 231 12.77 9.39 10.50
C LYS A 231 12.51 8.45 11.70
N ASP A 232 11.54 8.79 12.54
CA ASP A 232 11.25 8.09 13.80
C ASP A 232 10.10 7.07 13.61
N GLN A 233 9.43 7.09 12.44
CA GLN A 233 8.40 6.13 12.04
C GLN A 233 9.02 4.83 11.53
N GLU A 234 8.58 3.71 12.09
CA GLU A 234 9.09 2.38 11.72
C GLU A 234 8.36 1.82 10.50
N GLY A 235 7.05 2.05 10.41
CA GLY A 235 6.16 1.50 9.39
C GLY A 235 4.70 1.64 9.82
N TRP A 236 3.79 1.14 9.00
CA TRP A 236 2.36 1.16 9.28
C TRP A 236 1.77 -0.24 9.30
N ASP A 237 0.60 -0.36 9.94
CA ASP A 237 -0.33 -1.47 9.81
C ASP A 237 -1.67 -0.90 9.36
N TRP A 238 -2.15 -1.31 8.20
CA TRP A 238 -3.35 -0.81 7.56
C TRP A 238 -4.37 -1.93 7.36
N PHE A 239 -5.63 -1.63 7.65
CA PHE A 239 -6.75 -2.55 7.61
C PHE A 239 -7.86 -1.97 6.74
N SER A 240 -8.36 -2.76 5.80
CA SER A 240 -9.65 -2.54 5.13
C SER A 240 -10.56 -3.72 5.37
N LEU A 241 -11.68 -3.51 6.05
CA LEU A 241 -12.58 -4.57 6.45
C LEU A 241 -13.95 -4.39 5.79
N HIS A 242 -14.44 -5.46 5.18
CA HIS A 242 -15.83 -5.65 4.78
C HIS A 242 -16.57 -6.37 5.90
N LEU A 243 -17.43 -5.65 6.62
CA LEU A 243 -18.20 -6.21 7.73
C LEU A 243 -19.52 -6.82 7.24
N GLY A 244 -19.99 -7.83 7.96
CA GLY A 244 -21.13 -8.69 7.58
C GLY A 244 -22.48 -7.99 7.59
N ASP A 245 -22.60 -6.86 8.29
CA ASP A 245 -23.77 -5.99 8.29
C ASP A 245 -23.80 -5.01 7.09
N GLY A 246 -22.79 -5.07 6.22
CA GLY A 246 -22.64 -4.21 5.05
C GLY A 246 -21.78 -2.98 5.29
N ALA A 247 -21.43 -2.67 6.54
CA ALA A 247 -20.50 -1.58 6.83
C ALA A 247 -19.08 -1.91 6.35
N LYS A 248 -18.23 -0.89 6.34
CA LYS A 248 -16.81 -0.99 6.03
C LYS A 248 -16.02 -0.23 7.09
N LEU A 249 -14.80 -0.70 7.34
CA LEU A 249 -13.86 -0.03 8.23
C LEU A 249 -12.51 0.08 7.52
N MET A 250 -12.04 1.31 7.32
CA MET A 250 -10.61 1.56 7.09
C MET A 250 -10.01 2.00 8.42
N GLY A 251 -8.94 1.36 8.86
CA GLY A 251 -8.20 1.76 10.05
C GLY A 251 -6.72 1.52 9.85
N PHE A 252 -5.89 2.40 10.38
CA PHE A 252 -4.46 2.19 10.38
C PHE A 252 -3.81 2.64 11.68
N GLN A 253 -2.63 2.10 11.91
CA GLN A 253 -1.69 2.60 12.89
C GLN A 253 -0.34 2.87 12.24
N LEU A 254 0.28 3.98 12.62
CA LEU A 254 1.62 4.36 12.23
C LEU A 254 2.53 4.23 13.44
N ARG A 255 3.42 3.23 13.41
CA ARG A 255 4.29 2.87 14.53
C ARG A 255 5.48 3.83 14.60
N ASP A 256 5.86 4.18 15.82
CA ASP A 256 6.92 5.15 16.11
C ASP A 256 7.86 4.57 17.18
N ARG A 257 9.16 4.87 17.08
CA ARG A 257 10.19 4.40 18.02
C ARG A 257 10.19 5.12 19.36
N THR A 258 9.59 6.30 19.40
CA THR A 258 9.73 7.30 20.46
C THR A 258 8.41 7.69 21.11
N ARG A 259 7.28 7.35 20.48
CA ARG A 259 5.92 7.69 20.92
C ARG A 259 4.98 6.51 20.74
N ASP A 260 3.78 6.64 21.31
CA ASP A 260 2.67 5.75 20.98
C ASP A 260 2.33 5.85 19.49
N ALA A 261 1.84 4.76 18.92
CA ALA A 261 1.44 4.71 17.51
C ALA A 261 0.32 5.73 17.25
N PHE A 262 0.41 6.46 16.15
CA PHE A 262 -0.70 7.29 15.68
C PHE A 262 -1.73 6.37 15.04
N THR A 263 -2.99 6.46 15.45
CA THR A 263 -4.07 5.67 14.85
C THR A 263 -5.13 6.58 14.26
N ALA A 264 -5.75 6.16 13.17
CA ALA A 264 -6.95 6.79 12.64
C ALA A 264 -7.83 5.76 11.92
N ALA A 265 -9.11 6.08 11.80
CA ALA A 265 -10.05 5.22 11.11
C ALA A 265 -11.20 6.02 10.49
N THR A 266 -11.82 5.41 9.49
CA THR A 266 -13.08 5.86 8.91
C THR A 266 -14.05 4.69 8.91
N TRP A 267 -15.19 4.90 9.56
CA TRP A 267 -16.34 4.02 9.44
C TRP A 267 -17.15 4.42 8.21
N ILE A 268 -17.53 3.45 7.39
CA ILE A 268 -18.35 3.68 6.20
C ILE A 268 -19.61 2.84 6.35
N GLY A 269 -20.77 3.49 6.40
CA GLY A 269 -22.07 2.81 6.48
C GLY A 269 -22.36 1.98 5.22
N PRO A 270 -23.33 1.05 5.28
CA PRO A 270 -23.75 0.27 4.11
C PRO A 270 -24.25 1.13 2.93
N ASP A 271 -24.66 2.37 3.20
CA ASP A 271 -25.11 3.37 2.23
C ASP A 271 -23.96 4.23 1.67
N GLY A 272 -22.72 4.01 2.12
CA GLY A 272 -21.55 4.81 1.77
C GLY A 272 -21.34 6.05 2.63
N THR A 273 -22.19 6.32 3.63
CA THR A 273 -22.00 7.46 4.54
C THR A 273 -20.73 7.28 5.38
N THR A 274 -19.81 8.24 5.27
CA THR A 274 -18.56 8.22 6.03
C THR A 274 -18.71 8.86 7.40
N THR A 275 -18.04 8.27 8.39
CA THR A 275 -17.77 8.90 9.68
C THR A 275 -16.27 8.77 9.91
N PRO A 276 -15.47 9.84 9.74
CA PRO A 276 -14.08 9.82 10.18
C PRO A 276 -14.02 9.85 11.71
N LEU A 277 -13.05 9.13 12.28
CA LEU A 277 -12.87 9.02 13.71
C LEU A 277 -11.58 9.75 14.14
N PRO A 278 -11.58 10.38 15.33
CA PRO A 278 -10.40 11.09 15.81
C PRO A 278 -9.25 10.12 16.12
N PRO A 279 -8.01 10.62 16.18
CA PRO A 279 -6.88 9.79 16.57
C PRO A 279 -7.08 9.12 17.93
N GLY A 280 -6.68 7.85 18.04
CA GLY A 280 -6.85 7.03 19.24
C GLY A 280 -8.23 6.38 19.41
N ALA A 281 -9.21 6.66 18.55
CA ALA A 281 -10.51 5.97 18.59
C ALA A 281 -10.42 4.51 18.11
N PHE A 282 -9.51 4.25 17.17
CA PHE A 282 -9.22 2.93 16.63
C PHE A 282 -7.99 2.35 17.32
N THR A 283 -8.04 1.06 17.67
CA THR A 283 -6.88 0.31 18.15
C THR A 283 -6.72 -1.00 17.39
N ALA A 284 -5.47 -1.38 17.14
CA ALA A 284 -5.10 -2.70 16.63
C ALA A 284 -4.00 -3.28 17.51
N GLU A 285 -4.32 -4.35 18.24
CA GLU A 285 -3.40 -5.00 19.18
C GLU A 285 -2.99 -6.38 18.65
N PRO A 286 -1.68 -6.67 18.50
CA PRO A 286 -1.22 -8.01 18.12
C PRO A 286 -1.67 -9.06 19.13
N LEU A 287 -2.25 -10.15 18.65
CA LEU A 287 -2.63 -11.32 19.45
C LEU A 287 -1.72 -12.52 19.20
N GLU A 288 -1.23 -12.68 17.97
CA GLU A 288 -0.38 -13.81 17.58
C GLU A 288 0.70 -13.35 16.60
N ILE A 289 1.94 -13.74 16.90
CA ILE A 289 3.11 -13.50 16.07
C ILE A 289 3.48 -14.80 15.36
N HIS A 290 3.67 -14.74 14.05
CA HIS A 290 4.16 -15.82 13.22
C HIS A 290 5.54 -15.50 12.66
N ARG A 291 6.40 -16.51 12.57
CA ARG A 291 7.71 -16.34 11.93
C ARG A 291 7.60 -16.60 10.44
N SER A 292 7.71 -15.54 9.63
CA SER A 292 7.71 -15.63 8.17
C SER A 292 9.00 -15.05 7.60
N ASN A 293 9.70 -15.80 6.73
CA ASN A 293 10.95 -15.38 6.09
C ASN A 293 12.01 -14.81 7.07
N GLY A 294 12.12 -15.42 8.26
CA GLY A 294 13.07 -15.00 9.30
C GLY A 294 12.63 -13.79 10.14
N ARG A 295 11.42 -13.27 9.93
CA ARG A 295 10.87 -12.09 10.61
C ARG A 295 9.70 -12.47 11.50
N GLU A 296 9.46 -11.68 12.54
CA GLU A 296 8.34 -11.84 13.46
C GLU A 296 7.20 -10.93 13.04
N ILE A 297 6.14 -11.52 12.50
CA ILE A 297 5.03 -10.80 11.89
C ILE A 297 3.75 -11.07 12.68
N PRO A 298 3.03 -10.05 13.15
CA PRO A 298 1.72 -10.22 13.75
C PRO A 298 0.68 -10.62 12.69
N VAL A 299 0.12 -11.83 12.81
CA VAL A 299 -0.83 -12.40 11.84
C VAL A 299 -2.24 -12.53 12.38
N ARG A 300 -2.41 -12.23 13.67
CA ARG A 300 -3.71 -12.16 14.33
C ARG A 300 -3.75 -10.94 15.22
N TRP A 301 -4.85 -10.20 15.15
CA TRP A 301 -5.00 -8.90 15.77
C TRP A 301 -6.36 -8.79 16.46
N ARG A 302 -6.42 -8.04 17.55
CA ARG A 302 -7.66 -7.51 18.08
C ARG A 302 -7.83 -6.10 17.54
N VAL A 303 -8.90 -5.87 16.80
CA VAL A 303 -9.26 -4.55 16.28
C VAL A 303 -10.47 -4.05 17.03
N THR A 304 -10.37 -2.83 17.58
CA THR A 304 -11.49 -2.21 18.29
C THR A 304 -11.81 -0.81 17.76
N LEU A 305 -13.11 -0.52 17.71
CA LEU A 305 -13.67 0.81 17.48
C LEU A 305 -14.97 0.94 18.33
N PRO A 306 -14.84 1.28 19.63
CA PRO A 306 -15.95 1.24 20.58
C PRO A 306 -17.15 2.11 20.17
N GLN A 307 -16.93 3.27 19.54
CA GLN A 307 -17.98 4.19 19.10
C GLN A 307 -18.91 3.57 18.04
N LYS A 308 -18.48 2.49 17.38
CA LYS A 308 -19.24 1.71 16.40
C LYS A 308 -19.53 0.28 16.88
N GLY A 309 -19.23 -0.03 18.14
CA GLY A 309 -19.45 -1.36 18.71
C GLY A 309 -18.54 -2.45 18.13
N VAL A 310 -17.41 -2.07 17.52
CA VAL A 310 -16.47 -3.03 16.95
C VAL A 310 -15.48 -3.48 18.02
N ASP A 311 -15.45 -4.78 18.23
CA ASP A 311 -14.41 -5.53 18.93
C ASP A 311 -14.32 -6.90 18.23
N VAL A 312 -13.30 -7.05 17.40
CA VAL A 312 -13.16 -8.19 16.49
C VAL A 312 -11.75 -8.74 16.50
N THR A 313 -11.64 -10.03 16.25
CA THR A 313 -10.38 -10.68 15.90
C THR A 313 -10.22 -10.66 14.39
N VAL A 314 -9.11 -10.09 13.91
CA VAL A 314 -8.70 -10.10 12.51
C VAL A 314 -7.58 -11.12 12.34
N THR A 315 -7.77 -12.12 11.48
CA THR A 315 -6.81 -13.23 11.30
C THR A 315 -6.40 -13.37 9.84
N ALA A 316 -5.09 -13.40 9.58
CA ALA A 316 -4.55 -13.67 8.26
C ALA A 316 -5.05 -15.02 7.73
N LEU A 317 -5.54 -15.03 6.48
CA LEU A 317 -5.93 -16.27 5.80
C LEU A 317 -4.73 -17.20 5.63
N ASN A 318 -3.59 -16.62 5.29
CA ASN A 318 -2.31 -17.31 5.19
C ASN A 318 -1.26 -16.46 5.94
N PRO A 319 -0.60 -16.99 6.97
CA PRO A 319 0.36 -16.20 7.74
C PRO A 319 1.67 -15.93 6.98
N ASN A 320 1.91 -16.60 5.85
CA ASN A 320 3.11 -16.47 5.01
C ASN A 320 2.92 -15.51 3.83
N CYS A 321 2.27 -14.36 4.05
CA CYS A 321 2.07 -13.32 3.03
C CYS A 321 3.19 -12.25 3.00
N TRP A 322 4.43 -12.64 3.30
CA TRP A 322 5.58 -11.74 3.15
C TRP A 322 5.94 -11.60 1.67
N MET A 323 6.00 -10.36 1.18
CA MET A 323 6.37 -10.01 -0.19
C MET A 323 7.83 -9.55 -0.25
N PRO A 324 8.77 -10.37 -0.75
CA PRO A 324 10.20 -10.04 -0.83
C PRO A 324 10.51 -9.15 -2.05
N LEU A 325 9.86 -7.99 -2.12
CA LEU A 325 10.00 -7.02 -3.22
C LEU A 325 11.14 -6.03 -2.94
N SER A 326 11.35 -5.06 -3.84
CA SER A 326 12.32 -3.98 -3.67
C SER A 326 12.11 -3.20 -2.37
N PHE A 327 10.85 -3.01 -1.99
CA PHE A 327 10.44 -2.54 -0.67
C PHE A 327 9.64 -3.68 -0.02
N PRO A 328 10.03 -4.15 1.16
CA PRO A 328 9.36 -5.28 1.78
C PRO A 328 8.00 -4.88 2.36
N TYR A 329 7.02 -5.76 2.16
CA TYR A 329 5.69 -5.68 2.74
C TYR A 329 5.32 -7.05 3.31
N TRP A 330 4.44 -7.07 4.30
CA TRP A 330 3.52 -8.19 4.50
C TRP A 330 2.14 -7.74 4.05
N GLU A 331 1.49 -8.50 3.19
CA GLU A 331 0.20 -8.08 2.65
C GLU A 331 -0.68 -9.28 2.31
N GLY A 332 -1.81 -9.40 3.00
CA GLY A 332 -2.66 -10.58 2.85
C GLY A 332 -4.13 -10.38 3.20
N PRO A 333 -5.01 -11.22 2.61
CA PRO A 333 -6.41 -11.27 2.99
C PRO A 333 -6.56 -11.76 4.43
N VAL A 334 -7.53 -11.19 5.13
CA VAL A 334 -7.87 -11.51 6.51
C VAL A 334 -9.35 -11.90 6.64
N THR A 335 -9.64 -12.67 7.68
CA THR A 335 -11.00 -12.94 8.17
C THR A 335 -11.26 -12.12 9.43
N VAL A 336 -12.51 -11.77 9.65
CA VAL A 336 -12.97 -10.97 10.80
C VAL A 336 -14.03 -11.77 11.55
N ALA A 337 -13.91 -11.87 12.87
CA ALA A 337 -14.87 -12.55 13.74
C ALA A 337 -14.98 -11.86 15.11
N GLY A 338 -16.15 -11.91 15.75
CA GLY A 338 -16.39 -11.35 17.07
C GLY A 338 -17.72 -10.63 17.15
N THR A 339 -17.70 -9.34 17.50
CA THR A 339 -18.91 -8.48 17.43
C THR A 339 -19.46 -8.34 16.01
N HIS A 340 -18.58 -8.47 15.01
CA HIS A 340 -18.91 -8.49 13.59
C HIS A 340 -18.13 -9.63 12.93
N ASP A 341 -18.76 -10.29 11.97
CA ASP A 341 -18.08 -11.21 11.04
C ASP A 341 -17.73 -10.47 9.75
N GLY A 342 -16.74 -10.94 9.01
CA GLY A 342 -16.35 -10.30 7.77
C GLY A 342 -15.05 -10.81 7.17
N VAL A 343 -14.58 -10.09 6.16
CA VAL A 343 -13.32 -10.33 5.47
C VAL A 343 -12.64 -8.99 5.22
N GLY A 344 -11.37 -9.00 4.85
CA GLY A 344 -10.68 -7.77 4.53
C GLY A 344 -9.25 -7.99 4.09
N TYR A 345 -8.46 -6.93 4.16
CA TYR A 345 -7.03 -6.95 3.93
C TYR A 345 -6.26 -6.30 5.07
N LEU A 346 -5.06 -6.83 5.30
CA LEU A 346 -4.04 -6.26 6.17
C LEU A 346 -2.78 -6.04 5.36
N GLU A 347 -2.27 -4.81 5.39
CA GLU A 347 -0.96 -4.44 4.85
C GLU A 347 -0.08 -3.96 6.01
N MET A 348 1.17 -4.42 6.04
CA MET A 348 2.14 -4.03 7.05
C MET A 348 3.50 -3.76 6.43
N THR A 349 4.14 -2.69 6.87
CA THR A 349 5.51 -2.30 6.48
C THR A 349 6.40 -2.18 7.70
N GLY A 350 7.73 -2.20 7.56
CA GLY A 350 8.64 -1.90 8.67
C GLY A 350 8.78 -3.00 9.72
N TYR A 351 8.76 -4.27 9.28
CA TYR A 351 8.99 -5.47 10.11
C TYR A 351 10.28 -6.22 9.70
N GLU A 352 11.23 -5.51 9.07
CA GLU A 352 12.45 -6.09 8.51
C GLU A 352 13.57 -6.43 9.50
#